data_AF-A0A3P6GHF4-F1
#
_entry.id   AF-A0A3P6GHF4-F1
#
_cell.length_a   1.000
_cell.length_b   1.000
_cell.length_c   1.000
_cell.angle_alpha   90.00
_cell.angle_beta   90.00
_cell.angle_gamma   90.00
#
_symmetry.space_group_name_H-M   'P 1'
#
loop_
_entity.id
_entity.type
_entity.pdbx_description
1 polymer ?
#
loop_
_entity_poly.entity_id
_entity_poly.type
_entity_poly.pdbx_seq_one_letter_code
_entity_poly.pdbx_strand_id
1 'polypeptide(L)'
;MGRNLGSAFRQELANLDKDPDTNKTAMSNLRTIVKDLDAKALHVFLNQLSETKEIGSDSGGGYTVSLFEDLARAHGVKISPHVETIMPVIVRTLSSCEGALSVQQVCSKAVAAIARYGIDPATAEDKKRNVIHSLCKPLSDSLLDSQHLALGASCNIPSLVDCDSWRYASGEMVNTLCQSLAVALEAASSEAESHMALVIALAKRNAFTVEAYARLFVKSGLRILELGVVEGDAQKRVLAVQMLNFLMKYLNPKSMSSEVELVLQEMGKHVDDEVYFVRVAVHETLGTAERLIREADQVFNVLVVLDNVDRLVQLEAMAKETGWFGHGSRIIVTTQDRKILNAHRITDIYKVDFPSNREAIQMFCMYAFGQKSPEDGFENLVWEVTRLNCKIQFSGGEGDNMESVCFHQRSISSEFDDSVCSVSNHSRRSRRNKKKRRSERSRHGFRQDSFSVLLENREQLRQYSESSSSSSIHDRSGTTTPTEDICEKPKSEAKVKTEARIVC
;
A
#
# COMPACT_ATOMS: atom_id res chain seq x y z
N MET A 1 -20.95 -42.82 -32.15
CA MET A 1 -21.19 -43.31 -30.78
C MET A 1 -21.85 -42.29 -29.83
N GLY A 2 -21.93 -40.99 -30.16
CA GLY A 2 -22.48 -39.96 -29.25
C GLY A 2 -23.97 -40.04 -28.88
N ARG A 3 -24.83 -40.76 -29.62
CA ARG A 3 -26.27 -40.86 -29.29
C ARG A 3 -26.57 -41.79 -28.09
N ASN A 4 -25.73 -42.82 -27.87
CA ASN A 4 -25.92 -43.77 -26.77
C ASN A 4 -25.38 -43.25 -25.43
N LEU A 5 -24.38 -42.36 -25.46
CA LEU A 5 -23.87 -41.70 -24.25
C LEU A 5 -24.94 -40.82 -23.60
N GLY A 6 -25.71 -40.08 -24.41
CA GLY A 6 -26.76 -39.20 -23.92
C GLY A 6 -27.94 -39.93 -23.27
N SER A 7 -28.29 -41.14 -23.74
CA SER A 7 -29.35 -41.94 -23.09
C SER A 7 -28.89 -42.59 -21.80
N ALA A 8 -27.68 -43.16 -21.78
CA ALA A 8 -27.10 -43.74 -20.57
C ALA A 8 -26.90 -42.67 -19.47
N PHE A 9 -26.45 -41.49 -19.85
CA PHE A 9 -26.28 -40.37 -18.94
C PHE A 9 -27.60 -39.86 -18.36
N ARG A 10 -28.63 -39.63 -19.19
CA ARG A 10 -29.96 -39.22 -18.70
C ARG A 10 -30.57 -40.24 -17.75
N GLN A 11 -30.32 -41.52 -18.01
CA GLN A 11 -30.75 -42.60 -17.14
C GLN A 11 -30.04 -42.55 -15.78
N GLU A 12 -28.73 -42.29 -15.76
CA GLU A 12 -27.99 -42.16 -14.50
C GLU A 12 -28.34 -40.89 -13.73
N LEU A 13 -28.57 -39.76 -14.41
CA LEU A 13 -29.12 -38.56 -13.76
C LEU A 13 -30.49 -38.85 -13.12
N ALA A 14 -31.38 -39.55 -13.82
CA ALA A 14 -32.69 -39.94 -13.29
C ALA A 14 -32.61 -40.98 -12.15
N ASN A 15 -31.47 -41.65 -11.99
CA ASN A 15 -31.22 -42.58 -10.89
C ASN A 15 -30.74 -41.88 -9.61
N LEU A 16 -30.31 -40.61 -9.69
CA LEU A 16 -29.85 -39.84 -8.53
C LEU A 16 -30.98 -39.52 -7.54
N ASP A 17 -32.23 -39.50 -8.03
CA ASP A 17 -33.41 -39.12 -7.26
C ASP A 17 -34.14 -40.31 -6.59
N LYS A 18 -33.57 -41.53 -6.63
CA LYS A 18 -34.26 -42.76 -6.18
C LYS A 18 -34.01 -43.10 -4.71
N ASP A 19 -32.92 -43.79 -4.41
CA ASP A 19 -32.55 -44.24 -3.07
C ASP A 19 -31.04 -44.05 -2.85
N PRO A 20 -30.55 -44.01 -1.59
CA PRO A 20 -29.15 -43.69 -1.29
C PRO A 20 -28.11 -44.62 -1.95
N ASP A 21 -28.42 -45.92 -2.08
CA ASP A 21 -27.51 -46.92 -2.66
C ASP A 21 -27.48 -46.80 -4.19
N THR A 22 -28.64 -46.57 -4.81
CA THR A 22 -28.76 -46.26 -6.24
C THR A 22 -28.11 -44.92 -6.58
N ASN A 23 -28.24 -43.90 -5.72
CA ASN A 23 -27.59 -42.60 -5.88
C ASN A 23 -26.06 -42.75 -5.88
N LYS A 24 -25.50 -43.47 -4.90
CA LYS A 24 -24.05 -43.69 -4.81
C LYS A 24 -23.50 -44.42 -6.04
N THR A 25 -24.24 -45.42 -6.53
CA THR A 25 -23.87 -46.18 -7.73
C THR A 25 -23.96 -45.32 -8.98
N ALA A 26 -25.06 -44.57 -9.14
CA ALA A 26 -25.26 -43.64 -10.25
C ALA A 26 -24.18 -42.54 -10.27
N MET A 27 -23.83 -41.95 -9.12
CA MET A 27 -22.74 -40.97 -9.02
C MET A 27 -21.38 -41.57 -9.39
N SER A 28 -21.11 -42.83 -9.01
CA SER A 28 -19.88 -43.53 -9.42
C SER A 28 -19.82 -43.76 -10.94
N ASN A 29 -20.95 -44.13 -11.55
CA ASN A 29 -21.06 -44.31 -12.99
C ASN A 29 -20.88 -42.97 -13.72
N LEU A 30 -21.54 -41.90 -13.24
CA LEU A 30 -21.41 -40.55 -13.78
C LEU A 30 -19.96 -40.05 -13.73
N ARG A 31 -19.25 -40.27 -12.62
CA ARG A 31 -17.83 -39.91 -12.49
C ARG A 31 -16.93 -40.68 -13.46
N THR A 32 -17.29 -41.92 -13.78
CA THR A 32 -16.58 -42.71 -14.78
C THR A 32 -16.84 -42.16 -16.18
N ILE A 33 -18.11 -41.88 -16.52
CA ILE A 33 -18.50 -41.26 -17.79
C ILE A 33 -17.79 -39.92 -18.00
N VAL A 34 -17.75 -39.08 -16.97
CA VAL A 34 -17.12 -37.75 -17.00
C VAL A 34 -15.64 -37.81 -17.41
N LYS A 35 -14.89 -38.84 -16.99
CA LYS A 35 -13.47 -38.96 -17.31
C LYS A 35 -13.21 -39.25 -18.79
N ASP A 36 -14.13 -39.97 -19.44
CA ASP A 36 -13.96 -40.49 -20.79
C ASP A 36 -14.65 -39.64 -21.87
N LEU A 37 -15.16 -38.46 -21.52
CA LEU A 37 -15.84 -37.57 -22.48
C LEU A 37 -14.86 -37.01 -23.53
N ASP A 38 -15.25 -37.07 -24.80
CA ASP A 38 -14.59 -36.28 -25.85
C ASP A 38 -15.10 -34.83 -25.85
N ALA A 39 -14.45 -33.93 -26.59
CA ALA A 39 -14.81 -32.51 -26.60
C ALA A 39 -16.24 -32.22 -27.09
N LYS A 40 -16.80 -33.05 -27.99
CA LYS A 40 -18.16 -32.89 -28.50
C LYS A 40 -19.18 -33.39 -27.48
N ALA A 41 -18.88 -34.51 -26.83
CA ALA A 41 -19.68 -35.09 -25.76
C ALA A 41 -19.68 -34.20 -24.51
N LEU A 42 -18.57 -33.53 -24.19
CA LEU A 42 -18.46 -32.57 -23.10
C LEU A 42 -19.47 -31.43 -23.23
N HIS A 43 -19.58 -30.82 -24.41
CA HIS A 43 -20.54 -29.74 -24.63
C HIS A 43 -21.99 -30.21 -24.47
N VAL A 44 -22.33 -31.37 -25.05
CA VAL A 44 -23.68 -31.96 -24.91
C VAL A 44 -24.00 -32.29 -23.46
N PHE A 45 -23.01 -32.82 -22.72
CA PHE A 45 -23.13 -33.16 -21.31
C PHE A 45 -23.40 -31.92 -20.44
N LEU A 46 -22.66 -30.83 -20.66
CA LEU A 46 -22.81 -29.59 -19.91
C LEU A 46 -24.16 -28.91 -20.17
N ASN A 47 -24.66 -28.95 -21.42
CA ASN A 47 -26.01 -28.46 -21.72
C ASN A 47 -27.10 -29.29 -21.03
N GLN A 48 -26.91 -30.61 -20.93
CA GLN A 48 -27.88 -31.45 -20.23
C GLN A 48 -27.84 -31.22 -18.71
N LEU A 49 -26.66 -31.02 -18.12
CA LEU A 49 -26.54 -30.63 -16.71
C LEU A 49 -27.18 -29.26 -16.43
N SER A 50 -27.15 -28.32 -17.37
CA SER A 50 -27.74 -27.00 -17.18
C SER A 50 -29.27 -27.00 -17.23
N GLU A 51 -29.85 -27.97 -17.96
CA GLU A 51 -31.28 -28.23 -18.06
C GLU A 51 -31.83 -29.05 -16.86
N THR A 52 -30.97 -29.80 -16.16
CA THR A 52 -31.37 -30.56 -14.97
C THR A 52 -31.82 -29.60 -13.86
N LYS A 53 -33.10 -29.66 -13.50
CA LYS A 53 -33.66 -28.89 -12.40
C LYS A 53 -33.25 -29.57 -11.10
N GLU A 54 -32.50 -28.86 -10.25
CA GLU A 54 -32.23 -29.35 -8.89
C GLU A 54 -33.55 -29.34 -8.12
N ILE A 55 -34.04 -30.53 -7.77
CA ILE A 55 -35.29 -30.69 -7.02
C ILE A 55 -34.96 -30.55 -5.54
N GLY A 56 -35.70 -29.67 -4.86
CA GLY A 56 -35.66 -29.50 -3.42
C GLY A 56 -35.89 -30.83 -2.72
N SER A 57 -34.84 -31.36 -2.11
CA SER A 57 -34.88 -32.44 -1.15
C SER A 57 -33.83 -32.13 -0.10
N ASP A 58 -34.23 -32.23 1.16
CA ASP A 58 -33.50 -31.90 2.40
C ASP A 58 -32.14 -32.62 2.57
N SER A 59 -31.59 -33.27 1.55
CA SER A 59 -30.36 -34.06 1.65
C SER A 59 -29.37 -34.03 0.48
N GLY A 60 -29.58 -33.28 -0.63
CA GLY A 60 -28.68 -33.52 -1.77
C GLY A 60 -28.65 -32.59 -2.99
N GLY A 61 -29.08 -31.34 -2.93
CA GLY A 61 -29.11 -30.42 -4.09
C GLY A 61 -27.75 -29.93 -4.63
N GLY A 62 -26.67 -30.73 -4.58
CA GLY A 62 -25.34 -30.33 -5.05
C GLY A 62 -24.62 -31.36 -5.92
N TYR A 63 -25.28 -32.47 -6.28
CA TYR A 63 -24.65 -33.53 -7.07
C TYR A 63 -24.21 -33.04 -8.46
N THR A 64 -25.02 -32.21 -9.12
CA THR A 64 -24.71 -31.65 -10.44
C THR A 64 -23.44 -30.78 -10.36
N VAL A 65 -23.37 -29.92 -9.35
CA VAL A 65 -22.20 -29.05 -9.14
C VAL A 65 -20.95 -29.85 -8.77
N SER A 66 -21.10 -30.96 -8.04
CA SER A 66 -19.97 -31.84 -7.70
C SER A 66 -19.29 -32.45 -8.93
N LEU A 67 -20.04 -32.66 -10.03
CA LEU A 67 -19.48 -33.16 -11.28
C LEU A 67 -18.62 -32.10 -11.99
N PHE A 68 -18.85 -30.80 -11.78
CA PHE A 68 -18.03 -29.76 -12.38
C PHE A 68 -16.58 -29.76 -11.86
N GLU A 69 -16.38 -30.14 -10.59
CA GLU A 69 -15.03 -30.35 -10.04
C GLU A 69 -14.30 -31.49 -10.78
N ASP A 70 -14.99 -32.61 -10.97
CA ASP A 70 -14.45 -33.78 -11.67
C ASP A 70 -14.21 -33.50 -13.16
N LEU A 71 -15.10 -32.76 -13.81
CA LEU A 71 -14.96 -32.30 -15.20
C LEU A 71 -13.75 -31.38 -15.37
N ALA A 72 -13.57 -30.39 -14.48
CA ALA A 72 -12.43 -29.49 -14.54
C ALA A 72 -11.10 -30.25 -14.40
N ARG A 73 -11.04 -31.23 -13.49
CA ARG A 73 -9.86 -32.07 -13.28
C ARG A 73 -9.56 -32.98 -14.47
N ALA A 74 -10.59 -33.56 -15.10
CA ALA A 74 -10.43 -34.50 -16.21
C ALA A 74 -10.11 -33.80 -17.54
N HIS A 75 -10.76 -32.66 -17.82
CA HIS A 75 -10.71 -32.01 -19.13
C HIS A 75 -9.82 -30.77 -19.18
N GLY A 76 -9.42 -30.25 -18.02
CA GLY A 76 -8.53 -29.10 -17.89
C GLY A 76 -9.01 -27.92 -18.73
N VAL A 77 -8.13 -27.42 -19.59
CA VAL A 77 -8.34 -26.21 -20.41
C VAL A 77 -9.55 -26.29 -21.35
N LYS A 78 -10.03 -27.49 -21.66
CA LYS A 78 -11.22 -27.71 -22.50
C LYS A 78 -12.51 -27.25 -21.81
N ILE A 79 -12.50 -27.04 -20.49
CA ILE A 79 -13.67 -26.55 -19.76
C ILE A 79 -13.87 -25.04 -19.91
N SER A 80 -12.82 -24.28 -20.22
CA SER A 80 -12.84 -22.82 -20.26
C SER A 80 -13.90 -22.21 -21.20
N PRO A 81 -14.14 -22.74 -22.42
CA PRO A 81 -15.21 -22.26 -23.28
C PRO A 81 -16.63 -22.47 -22.73
N HIS A 82 -16.79 -23.27 -21.68
CA HIS A 82 -18.09 -23.63 -21.12
C HIS A 82 -18.38 -22.98 -19.76
N VAL A 83 -17.48 -22.11 -19.27
CA VAL A 83 -17.66 -21.41 -17.98
C VAL A 83 -18.97 -20.63 -17.95
N GLU A 84 -19.34 -19.98 -19.06
CA GLU A 84 -20.59 -19.22 -19.19
C GLU A 84 -21.85 -20.11 -19.12
N THR A 85 -21.72 -21.41 -19.43
CA THR A 85 -22.81 -22.39 -19.29
C THR A 85 -22.86 -22.96 -17.87
N ILE A 86 -21.70 -23.11 -17.22
CA ILE A 86 -21.57 -23.71 -15.89
C ILE A 86 -22.00 -22.75 -14.78
N MET A 87 -21.56 -21.49 -14.84
CA MET A 87 -21.81 -20.52 -13.76
C MET A 87 -23.29 -20.26 -13.47
N PRO A 88 -24.20 -20.15 -14.46
CA PRO A 88 -25.63 -20.02 -14.20
C PRO A 88 -26.22 -21.20 -13.42
N VAL A 89 -25.68 -22.42 -13.61
CA VAL A 89 -26.10 -23.60 -12.83
C VAL A 89 -25.67 -23.43 -11.38
N ILE A 90 -24.41 -23.05 -11.14
CA ILE A 90 -23.89 -22.80 -9.79
C ILE A 90 -24.69 -21.71 -9.07
N VAL A 91 -24.96 -20.57 -9.72
CA VAL A 91 -25.75 -19.47 -9.14
C VAL A 91 -27.18 -19.92 -8.80
N ARG A 92 -27.82 -20.71 -9.67
CA ARG A 92 -29.15 -21.27 -9.43
C ARG A 92 -29.15 -22.25 -8.24
N THR A 93 -28.14 -23.11 -8.14
CA THR A 93 -27.93 -24.01 -7.02
C THR A 93 -27.77 -23.24 -5.71
N LEU A 94 -26.94 -22.21 -5.69
CA LEU A 94 -26.74 -21.34 -4.52
C LEU A 94 -28.04 -20.62 -4.11
N SER A 95 -28.84 -20.19 -5.08
CA SER A 95 -30.13 -19.54 -4.82
C SER A 95 -31.16 -20.50 -4.21
N SER A 96 -31.06 -21.79 -4.51
CA SER A 96 -32.06 -22.80 -4.14
C SER A 96 -31.71 -23.55 -2.85
N CYS A 97 -30.50 -23.35 -2.29
CA CYS A 97 -29.97 -24.21 -1.22
C CYS A 97 -30.26 -23.73 0.20
N GLU A 98 -31.09 -22.70 0.42
CA GLU A 98 -31.47 -22.14 1.74
C GLU A 98 -30.31 -21.99 2.75
N GLY A 99 -29.07 -21.75 2.28
CA GLY A 99 -27.89 -21.65 3.16
C GLY A 99 -27.21 -22.97 3.56
N ALA A 100 -27.55 -24.10 2.95
CA ALA A 100 -26.91 -25.39 3.22
C ALA A 100 -25.39 -25.37 2.96
N LEU A 101 -24.60 -25.48 4.03
CA LEU A 101 -23.14 -25.40 3.99
C LEU A 101 -22.48 -26.45 3.07
N SER A 102 -23.06 -27.64 2.98
CA SER A 102 -22.57 -28.72 2.11
C SER A 102 -22.64 -28.33 0.63
N VAL A 103 -23.74 -27.69 0.20
CA VAL A 103 -23.93 -27.23 -1.17
C VAL A 103 -23.00 -26.06 -1.49
N GLN A 104 -22.84 -25.11 -0.57
CA GLN A 104 -21.90 -23.99 -0.72
C GLN A 104 -20.46 -24.46 -0.88
N GLN A 105 -20.04 -25.45 -0.09
CA GLN A 105 -18.69 -26.00 -0.17
C GLN A 105 -18.45 -26.73 -1.50
N VAL A 106 -19.45 -27.44 -2.02
CA VAL A 106 -19.37 -28.11 -3.33
C VAL A 106 -19.26 -27.07 -4.45
N CYS A 107 -20.05 -26.00 -4.41
CA CYS A 107 -19.93 -24.88 -5.36
C CYS A 107 -18.54 -24.25 -5.31
N SER A 108 -18.03 -24.02 -4.10
CA SER A 108 -16.74 -23.35 -3.89
C SER A 108 -15.59 -24.18 -4.45
N LYS A 109 -15.64 -25.51 -4.27
CA LYS A 109 -14.69 -26.45 -4.87
C LYS A 109 -14.77 -26.48 -6.39
N ALA A 110 -15.98 -26.45 -6.96
CA ALA A 110 -16.17 -26.43 -8.41
C ALA A 110 -15.58 -25.16 -9.04
N VAL A 111 -15.91 -23.98 -8.50
CA VAL A 111 -15.38 -22.68 -8.98
C VAL A 111 -13.85 -22.66 -8.90
N ALA A 112 -13.28 -23.07 -7.76
CA ALA A 112 -11.83 -23.13 -7.58
C ALA A 112 -11.15 -24.15 -8.52
N ALA A 113 -11.76 -25.31 -8.76
CA ALA A 113 -11.24 -26.31 -9.67
C ALA A 113 -11.25 -25.83 -11.13
N ILE A 114 -12.32 -25.16 -11.57
CA ILE A 114 -12.41 -24.58 -12.90
C ILE A 114 -11.33 -23.49 -13.09
N ALA A 115 -11.14 -22.62 -12.11
CA ALA A 115 -10.08 -21.61 -12.16
C ALA A 115 -8.67 -22.23 -12.19
N ARG A 116 -8.46 -23.32 -11.45
CA ARG A 116 -7.16 -23.99 -11.34
C ARG A 116 -6.78 -24.79 -12.59
N TYR A 117 -7.73 -25.54 -13.16
CA TYR A 117 -7.47 -26.47 -14.26
C TYR A 117 -7.90 -25.93 -15.63
N GLY A 118 -8.84 -24.99 -15.68
CA GLY A 118 -9.34 -24.40 -16.93
C GLY A 118 -8.37 -23.41 -17.57
N ILE A 119 -7.48 -22.80 -16.79
CA ILE A 119 -6.59 -21.76 -17.29
C ILE A 119 -5.25 -22.37 -17.73
N ASP A 120 -4.96 -22.27 -19.03
CA ASP A 120 -3.65 -22.60 -19.58
C ASP A 120 -2.68 -21.42 -19.39
N PRO A 121 -1.57 -21.60 -18.63
CA PRO A 121 -0.56 -20.56 -18.48
C PRO A 121 0.08 -20.10 -19.80
N ALA A 122 0.06 -20.93 -20.85
CA ALA A 122 0.62 -20.63 -22.17
C ALA A 122 -0.32 -19.81 -23.08
N THR A 123 -1.59 -19.63 -22.69
CA THR A 123 -2.54 -18.81 -23.49
C THR A 123 -2.30 -17.32 -23.34
N ALA A 124 -2.93 -16.51 -24.21
CA ALA A 124 -2.89 -15.05 -24.10
C ALA A 124 -3.55 -14.56 -22.80
N GLU A 125 -2.97 -13.54 -22.17
CA GLU A 125 -3.45 -12.97 -20.88
C GLU A 125 -4.94 -12.60 -20.91
N ASP A 126 -5.46 -12.07 -22.02
CA ASP A 126 -6.87 -11.70 -22.14
C ASP A 126 -7.80 -12.91 -22.02
N LYS A 127 -7.40 -14.07 -22.55
CA LYS A 127 -8.18 -15.31 -22.41
C LYS A 127 -8.19 -15.79 -20.95
N LYS A 128 -7.07 -15.68 -20.24
CA LYS A 128 -6.98 -16.03 -18.81
C LYS A 128 -7.86 -15.11 -17.96
N ARG A 129 -7.79 -13.80 -18.24
CA ARG A 129 -8.62 -12.77 -17.61
C ARG A 129 -10.11 -13.04 -17.83
N ASN A 130 -10.51 -13.39 -19.06
CA ASN A 130 -11.90 -13.68 -19.38
C ASN A 130 -12.46 -14.88 -18.62
N VAL A 131 -11.65 -15.94 -18.38
CA VAL A 131 -12.08 -17.08 -17.56
C VAL A 131 -12.35 -16.65 -16.13
N ILE A 132 -11.41 -15.93 -15.51
CA ILE A 132 -11.58 -15.41 -14.14
C ILE A 132 -12.78 -14.47 -14.05
N HIS A 133 -12.94 -13.58 -15.02
CA HIS A 133 -14.08 -12.68 -15.10
C HIS A 133 -15.41 -13.43 -15.20
N SER A 134 -15.50 -14.45 -16.07
CA SER A 134 -16.71 -15.24 -16.26
C SER A 134 -17.09 -16.05 -15.01
N LEU A 135 -16.11 -16.51 -14.23
CA LEU A 135 -16.34 -17.18 -12.95
C LEU A 135 -16.80 -16.20 -11.86
N CYS A 136 -16.18 -15.01 -11.80
CA CYS A 136 -16.36 -14.10 -10.68
C CYS A 136 -17.55 -13.16 -10.86
N LYS A 137 -17.81 -12.68 -12.08
CA LYS A 137 -18.84 -11.66 -12.35
C LYS A 137 -20.24 -12.06 -11.85
N PRO A 138 -20.76 -13.28 -12.13
CA PRO A 138 -22.08 -13.69 -11.63
C PRO A 138 -22.15 -13.73 -10.09
N LEU A 139 -21.06 -14.15 -9.44
CA LEU A 139 -20.98 -14.18 -7.97
C LEU A 139 -20.87 -12.76 -7.39
N SER A 140 -20.13 -11.87 -8.05
CA SER A 140 -20.03 -10.47 -7.64
C SER A 140 -21.37 -9.75 -7.71
N ASP A 141 -22.15 -9.99 -8.77
CA ASP A 141 -23.48 -9.40 -8.93
C ASP A 141 -24.45 -9.94 -7.86
N SER A 142 -24.27 -11.20 -7.48
CA SER A 142 -25.04 -11.89 -6.44
C SER A 142 -24.78 -11.43 -5.01
N LEU A 143 -23.71 -10.65 -4.75
CA LEU A 143 -23.35 -10.19 -3.39
C LEU A 143 -24.36 -9.22 -2.78
N LEU A 144 -25.19 -8.57 -3.60
CA LEU A 144 -26.20 -7.59 -3.15
C LEU A 144 -27.64 -8.11 -3.32
N ASP A 145 -27.80 -9.38 -3.69
CA ASP A 145 -29.10 -10.01 -3.92
C ASP A 145 -29.72 -10.53 -2.60
N SER A 146 -30.58 -11.56 -2.67
CA SER A 146 -31.25 -12.15 -1.52
C SER A 146 -30.26 -12.76 -0.52
N GLN A 147 -30.69 -12.84 0.75
CA GLN A 147 -29.85 -13.23 1.88
C GLN A 147 -29.07 -14.54 1.66
N HIS A 148 -29.72 -15.55 1.08
CA HIS A 148 -29.09 -16.85 0.83
C HIS A 148 -28.11 -16.84 -0.34
N LEU A 149 -28.40 -16.06 -1.39
CA LEU A 149 -27.56 -15.96 -2.57
C LEU A 149 -26.30 -15.12 -2.30
N ALA A 150 -26.44 -14.03 -1.55
CA ALA A 150 -25.32 -13.20 -1.09
C ALA A 150 -24.38 -13.98 -0.17
N LEU A 151 -24.92 -14.77 0.77
CA LEU A 151 -24.13 -15.70 1.60
C LEU A 151 -23.42 -16.76 0.75
N GLY A 152 -24.13 -17.34 -0.23
CA GLY A 152 -23.54 -18.29 -1.18
C GLY A 152 -22.37 -17.67 -1.96
N ALA A 153 -22.56 -16.50 -2.55
CA ALA A 153 -21.54 -15.80 -3.32
C ALA A 153 -20.30 -15.47 -2.46
N SER A 154 -20.50 -14.92 -1.26
CA SER A 154 -19.43 -14.55 -0.34
C SER A 154 -18.64 -15.74 0.22
N CYS A 155 -19.21 -16.95 0.24
CA CYS A 155 -18.48 -18.19 0.56
C CYS A 155 -17.68 -18.78 -0.63
N ASN A 156 -18.09 -18.47 -1.87
CA ASN A 156 -17.49 -19.02 -3.09
C ASN A 156 -16.32 -18.17 -3.60
N ILE A 157 -16.44 -16.84 -3.55
CA ILE A 157 -15.39 -15.95 -4.07
C ILE A 157 -14.04 -16.11 -3.33
N PRO A 158 -13.96 -16.31 -2.00
CA PRO A 158 -12.69 -16.48 -1.31
C PRO A 158 -11.84 -17.64 -1.85
N SER A 159 -12.46 -18.78 -2.19
CA SER A 159 -11.73 -19.92 -2.74
C SER A 159 -11.19 -19.64 -4.16
N LEU A 160 -11.89 -18.81 -4.92
CA LEU A 160 -11.43 -18.30 -6.21
C LEU A 160 -10.25 -17.32 -6.02
N VAL A 161 -10.33 -16.41 -5.04
CA VAL A 161 -9.27 -15.46 -4.69
C VAL A 161 -8.00 -16.18 -4.20
N ASP A 162 -8.15 -17.27 -3.46
CA ASP A 162 -7.04 -18.06 -2.95
C ASP A 162 -6.31 -18.87 -4.03
N CYS A 163 -6.91 -19.05 -5.21
CA CYS A 163 -6.26 -19.74 -6.32
C CYS A 163 -5.11 -18.93 -6.93
N ASP A 164 -4.02 -19.60 -7.33
CA ASP A 164 -2.89 -18.93 -8.01
C ASP A 164 -3.28 -18.30 -9.36
N SER A 165 -4.37 -18.79 -9.94
CA SER A 165 -5.01 -18.23 -11.13
C SER A 165 -5.62 -16.85 -10.91
N TRP A 166 -5.91 -16.46 -9.66
CA TRP A 166 -6.46 -15.15 -9.33
C TRP A 166 -5.54 -13.99 -9.70
N ARG A 167 -4.23 -14.24 -9.91
CA ARG A 167 -3.28 -13.24 -10.42
C ARG A 167 -3.73 -12.59 -11.74
N TYR A 168 -4.59 -13.28 -12.50
CA TYR A 168 -5.12 -12.79 -13.79
C TYR A 168 -6.40 -11.95 -13.64
N ALA A 169 -6.91 -11.78 -12.41
CA ALA A 169 -8.04 -10.89 -12.12
C ALA A 169 -7.74 -9.45 -12.58
N SER A 170 -8.70 -8.79 -13.22
CA SER A 170 -8.56 -7.37 -13.56
C SER A 170 -8.73 -6.49 -12.32
N GLY A 171 -8.04 -5.36 -12.28
CA GLY A 171 -8.22 -4.36 -11.23
C GLY A 171 -9.66 -3.85 -11.15
N GLU A 172 -10.35 -3.70 -12.29
CA GLU A 172 -11.76 -3.32 -12.39
C GLU A 172 -12.69 -4.32 -11.68
N MET A 173 -12.45 -5.62 -11.86
CA MET A 173 -13.26 -6.67 -11.23
C MET A 173 -13.05 -6.68 -9.71
N VAL A 174 -11.79 -6.58 -9.25
CA VAL A 174 -11.48 -6.50 -7.81
C VAL A 174 -12.07 -5.24 -7.20
N ASN A 175 -12.03 -4.11 -7.91
CA ASN A 175 -12.64 -2.86 -7.48
C ASN A 175 -14.16 -2.99 -7.34
N THR A 176 -14.83 -3.60 -8.32
CA THR A 176 -16.28 -3.87 -8.28
C THR A 176 -16.63 -4.75 -7.07
N LEU A 177 -15.86 -5.81 -6.82
CA LEU A 177 -16.03 -6.64 -5.63
C LEU A 177 -15.89 -5.83 -4.33
N CYS A 178 -14.88 -4.96 -4.23
CA CYS A 178 -14.69 -4.13 -3.04
C CYS A 178 -15.85 -3.15 -2.83
N GLN A 179 -16.41 -2.59 -3.91
CA GLN A 179 -17.60 -1.73 -3.85
C GLN A 179 -18.82 -2.51 -3.35
N SER A 180 -19.11 -3.67 -3.94
CA SER A 180 -20.23 -4.52 -3.51
C SER A 180 -20.07 -4.95 -2.04
N LEU A 181 -18.85 -5.30 -1.62
CA LEU A 181 -18.58 -5.69 -0.22
C LEU A 181 -18.75 -4.54 0.76
N ALA A 182 -18.33 -3.32 0.40
CA ALA A 182 -18.52 -2.16 1.24
C ALA A 182 -20.02 -1.91 1.51
N VAL A 183 -20.86 -2.04 0.48
CA VAL A 183 -22.33 -1.93 0.60
C VAL A 183 -22.91 -3.11 1.39
N ALA A 184 -22.52 -4.34 1.09
CA ALA A 184 -23.05 -5.54 1.74
C ALA A 184 -22.73 -5.57 3.26
N LEU A 185 -21.50 -5.20 3.63
CA LEU A 185 -21.08 -5.11 5.03
C LEU A 185 -21.82 -4.01 5.79
N GLU A 186 -22.35 -2.98 5.11
CA GLU A 186 -23.18 -1.95 5.73
C GLU A 186 -24.62 -2.43 6.00
N ALA A 187 -25.17 -3.30 5.15
CA ALA A 187 -26.59 -3.64 5.12
C ALA A 187 -27.03 -4.83 6.01
N ALA A 188 -26.15 -5.81 6.31
CA ALA A 188 -26.59 -7.06 6.94
C ALA A 188 -25.67 -7.57 8.07
N SER A 189 -26.26 -7.95 9.22
CA SER A 189 -25.53 -8.58 10.34
C SER A 189 -25.45 -10.11 10.26
N SER A 190 -26.31 -10.78 9.50
CA SER A 190 -26.35 -12.24 9.41
C SER A 190 -25.27 -12.84 8.50
N GLU A 191 -24.84 -12.10 7.48
CA GLU A 191 -23.86 -12.55 6.47
C GLU A 191 -22.48 -11.92 6.68
N ALA A 192 -22.33 -11.16 7.76
CA ALA A 192 -21.10 -10.45 8.06
C ALA A 192 -19.89 -11.40 8.07
N GLU A 193 -20.05 -12.65 8.50
CA GLU A 193 -18.97 -13.63 8.59
C GLU A 193 -18.30 -13.95 7.26
N SER A 194 -19.10 -14.30 6.23
CA SER A 194 -18.58 -14.65 4.91
C SER A 194 -18.06 -13.43 4.17
N HIS A 195 -18.69 -12.27 4.35
CA HIS A 195 -18.18 -11.00 3.82
C HIS A 195 -16.83 -10.60 4.44
N MET A 196 -16.65 -10.77 5.77
CA MET A 196 -15.37 -10.52 6.44
C MET A 196 -14.28 -11.47 5.94
N ALA A 197 -14.59 -12.75 5.75
CA ALA A 197 -13.65 -13.72 5.18
C ALA A 197 -13.20 -13.32 3.76
N LEU A 198 -14.11 -12.80 2.94
CA LEU A 198 -13.80 -12.32 1.60
C LEU A 198 -12.92 -11.05 1.62
N VAL A 199 -13.19 -10.10 2.51
CA VAL A 199 -12.32 -8.91 2.70
C VAL A 199 -10.89 -9.34 3.07
N ILE A 200 -10.74 -10.32 3.97
CA ILE A 200 -9.43 -10.86 4.36
C ILE A 200 -8.71 -11.48 3.15
N ALA A 201 -9.41 -12.27 2.34
CA ALA A 201 -8.83 -12.90 1.15
C ALA A 201 -8.36 -11.85 0.13
N LEU A 202 -9.17 -10.82 -0.12
CA LEU A 202 -8.83 -9.73 -1.03
C LEU A 202 -7.65 -8.90 -0.51
N ALA A 203 -7.61 -8.58 0.79
CA ALA A 203 -6.49 -7.83 1.38
C ALA A 203 -5.14 -8.55 1.17
N LYS A 204 -5.13 -9.89 1.28
CA LYS A 204 -3.93 -10.71 1.07
C LYS A 204 -3.43 -10.71 -0.38
N ARG A 205 -4.35 -10.73 -1.36
CA ARG A 205 -4.03 -10.94 -2.78
C ARG A 205 -4.01 -9.67 -3.61
N ASN A 206 -4.74 -8.63 -3.18
CA ASN A 206 -4.98 -7.38 -3.90
C ASN A 206 -4.90 -6.16 -2.99
N ALA A 207 -3.87 -6.11 -2.12
CA ALA A 207 -3.68 -5.04 -1.13
C ALA A 207 -3.84 -3.62 -1.70
N PHE A 208 -3.22 -3.33 -2.84
CA PHE A 208 -3.28 -1.99 -3.46
C PHE A 208 -4.70 -1.52 -3.79
N THR A 209 -5.57 -2.40 -4.33
CA THR A 209 -6.97 -2.03 -4.62
C THR A 209 -7.78 -1.90 -3.33
N VAL A 210 -7.57 -2.82 -2.39
CA VAL A 210 -8.28 -2.84 -1.10
C VAL A 210 -7.91 -1.63 -0.24
N GLU A 211 -6.70 -1.08 -0.38
CA GLU A 211 -6.22 0.10 0.33
C GLU A 211 -7.14 1.31 0.15
N ALA A 212 -7.73 1.50 -1.05
CA ALA A 212 -8.70 2.56 -1.30
C ALA A 212 -10.01 2.41 -0.49
N TYR A 213 -10.31 1.19 -0.03
CA TYR A 213 -11.50 0.85 0.76
C TYR A 213 -11.18 0.61 2.24
N ALA A 214 -9.92 0.72 2.64
CA ALA A 214 -9.43 0.38 3.97
C ALA A 214 -10.26 1.01 5.09
N ARG A 215 -10.50 2.33 4.99
CA ARG A 215 -11.31 3.09 5.95
C ARG A 215 -12.72 2.56 6.10
N LEU A 216 -13.37 2.17 5.00
CA LEU A 216 -14.72 1.62 5.02
C LEU A 216 -14.72 0.24 5.68
N PHE A 217 -13.80 -0.65 5.26
CA PHE A 217 -13.72 -1.99 5.85
C PHE A 217 -13.36 -1.99 7.33
N VAL A 218 -12.47 -1.09 7.77
CA VAL A 218 -12.16 -0.93 9.19
C VAL A 218 -13.38 -0.47 9.97
N LYS A 219 -14.09 0.57 9.51
CA LYS A 219 -15.32 1.04 10.16
C LYS A 219 -16.39 -0.05 10.24
N SER A 220 -16.61 -0.78 9.15
CA SER A 220 -17.54 -1.91 9.14
C SER A 220 -17.11 -3.01 10.09
N GLY A 221 -15.82 -3.34 10.17
CA GLY A 221 -15.28 -4.31 11.11
C GLY A 221 -15.48 -3.91 12.57
N LEU A 222 -15.21 -2.66 12.93
CA LEU A 222 -15.45 -2.13 14.28
C LEU A 222 -16.93 -2.18 14.65
N ARG A 223 -17.81 -1.75 13.72
CA ARG A 223 -19.26 -1.83 13.91
C ARG A 223 -19.76 -3.26 14.10
N ILE A 224 -19.27 -4.21 13.30
CA ILE A 224 -19.64 -5.63 13.42
C ILE A 224 -19.14 -6.21 14.75
N LEU A 225 -17.94 -5.82 15.21
CA LEU A 225 -17.42 -6.21 16.52
C LEU A 225 -18.35 -5.73 17.64
N GLU A 226 -18.77 -4.47 17.63
CA GLU A 226 -19.72 -3.92 18.61
C GLU A 226 -21.07 -4.65 18.57
N LEU A 227 -21.62 -4.89 17.37
CA LEU A 227 -22.86 -5.64 17.20
C LEU A 227 -22.73 -7.08 17.74
N GLY A 228 -21.60 -7.75 17.52
CA GLY A 228 -21.33 -9.09 18.04
C GLY A 228 -21.23 -9.14 19.57
N VAL A 229 -20.99 -8.02 20.25
CA VAL A 229 -21.10 -7.93 21.72
C VAL A 229 -22.57 -7.91 22.12
N VAL A 230 -23.37 -7.07 21.46
CA VAL A 230 -24.81 -6.93 21.72
C VAL A 230 -25.56 -8.24 21.47
N GLU A 231 -25.21 -8.93 20.38
CA GLU A 231 -25.80 -10.22 19.99
C GLU A 231 -25.26 -11.41 20.81
N GLY A 232 -24.19 -11.21 21.60
CA GLY A 232 -23.50 -12.30 22.30
C GLY A 232 -22.76 -13.27 21.36
N ASP A 233 -22.59 -12.90 20.09
CA ASP A 233 -22.01 -13.74 19.04
C ASP A 233 -20.47 -13.68 19.05
N ALA A 234 -19.85 -14.64 19.73
CA ALA A 234 -18.40 -14.72 19.82
C ALA A 234 -17.72 -14.96 18.47
N GLN A 235 -18.38 -15.63 17.53
CA GLN A 235 -17.81 -15.95 16.22
C GLN A 235 -17.70 -14.68 15.36
N LYS A 236 -18.76 -13.88 15.33
CA LYS A 236 -18.73 -12.55 14.70
C LYS A 236 -17.64 -11.66 15.29
N ARG A 237 -17.50 -11.63 16.62
CA ARG A 237 -16.44 -10.85 17.28
C ARG A 237 -15.04 -11.30 16.85
N VAL A 238 -14.76 -12.61 16.90
CA VAL A 238 -13.45 -13.15 16.48
C VAL A 238 -13.15 -12.81 15.02
N LEU A 239 -14.12 -13.01 14.12
CA LEU A 239 -13.93 -12.75 12.68
C LEU A 239 -13.73 -11.26 12.38
N ALA A 240 -14.44 -10.37 13.08
CA ALA A 240 -14.25 -8.93 12.97
C ALA A 240 -12.84 -8.50 13.41
N VAL A 241 -12.39 -8.98 14.57
CA VAL A 241 -11.03 -8.73 15.07
C VAL A 241 -9.98 -9.28 14.10
N GLN A 242 -10.18 -10.49 13.57
CA GLN A 242 -9.30 -11.06 12.56
C GLN A 242 -9.26 -10.20 11.30
N MET A 243 -10.40 -9.77 10.77
CA MET A 243 -10.45 -8.90 9.60
C MET A 243 -9.63 -7.62 9.80
N LEU A 244 -9.81 -6.94 10.94
CA LEU A 244 -9.07 -5.74 11.29
C LEU A 244 -7.56 -6.00 11.36
N ASN A 245 -7.15 -7.09 12.01
CA ASN A 245 -5.74 -7.51 12.09
C ASN A 245 -5.14 -7.77 10.70
N PHE A 246 -5.87 -8.46 9.83
CA PHE A 246 -5.42 -8.76 8.48
C PHE A 246 -5.32 -7.51 7.61
N LEU A 247 -6.28 -6.58 7.69
CA LEU A 247 -6.17 -5.28 7.01
C LEU A 247 -4.89 -4.56 7.44
N MET A 248 -4.62 -4.47 8.75
CA MET A 248 -3.38 -3.88 9.29
C MET A 248 -2.10 -4.58 8.83
N LYS A 249 -2.10 -5.91 8.70
CA LYS A 249 -0.91 -6.68 8.28
C LYS A 249 -0.57 -6.54 6.80
N TYR A 250 -1.58 -6.38 5.93
CA TYR A 250 -1.39 -6.47 4.48
C TYR A 250 -1.48 -5.12 3.77
N LEU A 251 -2.16 -4.13 4.35
CA LEU A 251 -2.30 -2.80 3.77
C LEU A 251 -1.21 -1.86 4.27
N ASN A 252 -0.96 -0.79 3.51
CA ASN A 252 0.03 0.20 3.86
C ASN A 252 -0.37 0.94 5.16
N PRO A 253 0.45 0.90 6.23
CA PRO A 253 0.12 1.55 7.49
C PRO A 253 -0.08 3.06 7.35
N LYS A 254 0.57 3.70 6.38
CA LYS A 254 0.44 5.15 6.13
C LYS A 254 -0.95 5.54 5.66
N SER A 255 -1.60 4.67 4.90
CA SER A 255 -2.94 4.92 4.35
C SER A 255 -4.06 4.60 5.35
N MET A 256 -3.70 4.08 6.53
CA MET A 256 -4.62 3.66 7.58
C MET A 256 -4.22 4.20 8.96
N SER A 257 -3.40 5.25 9.05
CA SER A 257 -2.86 5.69 10.34
C SER A 257 -3.97 6.05 11.34
N SER A 258 -4.96 6.82 10.90
CA SER A 258 -6.14 7.17 11.69
C SER A 258 -6.98 5.95 12.07
N GLU A 259 -7.09 4.98 11.18
CA GLU A 259 -7.85 3.76 11.35
C GLU A 259 -7.17 2.80 12.35
N VAL A 260 -5.83 2.73 12.34
CA VAL A 260 -5.05 1.92 13.29
C VAL A 260 -5.23 2.42 14.72
N GLU A 261 -5.25 3.75 14.92
CA GLU A 261 -5.54 4.34 16.24
C GLU A 261 -6.95 3.99 16.74
N LEU A 262 -7.97 4.05 15.86
CA LEU A 262 -9.33 3.64 16.19
C LEU A 262 -9.40 2.16 16.56
N VAL A 263 -8.71 1.30 15.81
CA VAL A 263 -8.61 -0.13 16.12
C VAL A 263 -7.95 -0.35 17.48
N LEU A 264 -6.84 0.35 17.77
CA LEU A 264 -6.17 0.24 19.07
C LEU A 264 -7.11 0.60 20.23
N GLN A 265 -7.82 1.72 20.10
CA GLN A 265 -8.77 2.18 21.11
C GLN A 265 -9.90 1.17 21.34
N GLU A 266 -10.47 0.63 20.27
CA GLU A 266 -11.58 -0.32 20.37
C GLU A 266 -11.13 -1.65 20.96
N MET A 267 -10.01 -2.20 20.49
CA MET A 267 -9.45 -3.46 21.01
C MET A 267 -9.15 -3.37 22.51
N GLY A 268 -8.77 -2.19 23.01
CA GLY A 268 -8.57 -1.94 24.43
C GLY A 268 -9.81 -2.25 25.30
N LYS A 269 -11.03 -2.12 24.76
CA LYS A 269 -12.28 -2.43 25.47
C LYS A 269 -12.54 -3.93 25.60
N HIS A 270 -11.89 -4.75 24.78
CA HIS A 270 -12.15 -6.20 24.65
C HIS A 270 -11.01 -7.08 25.22
N VAL A 271 -10.02 -6.49 25.89
CA VAL A 271 -8.88 -7.22 26.45
C VAL A 271 -9.32 -8.31 27.43
N ASP A 272 -10.35 -8.01 28.23
CA ASP A 272 -10.91 -8.92 29.23
C ASP A 272 -12.21 -9.60 28.75
N ASP A 273 -12.41 -9.78 27.43
CA ASP A 273 -13.60 -10.47 26.89
C ASP A 273 -13.79 -11.85 27.55
N GLU A 274 -15.03 -12.22 27.85
CA GLU A 274 -15.34 -13.49 28.53
C GLU A 274 -14.85 -14.70 27.74
N VAL A 275 -14.87 -14.61 26.40
CA VAL A 275 -14.50 -15.69 25.50
C VAL A 275 -12.99 -15.70 25.22
N TYR A 276 -12.33 -16.79 25.58
CA TYR A 276 -10.88 -16.96 25.43
C TYR A 276 -10.37 -16.69 24.00
N PHE A 277 -11.06 -17.19 22.97
CA PHE A 277 -10.65 -17.00 21.57
C PHE A 277 -10.72 -15.53 21.14
N VAL A 278 -11.69 -14.76 21.65
CA VAL A 278 -11.79 -13.31 21.37
C VAL A 278 -10.59 -12.61 22.01
N ARG A 279 -10.28 -12.90 23.29
CA ARG A 279 -9.11 -12.31 23.96
C ARG A 279 -7.81 -12.57 23.20
N VAL A 280 -7.58 -13.80 22.75
CA VAL A 280 -6.38 -14.14 21.97
C VAL A 280 -6.30 -13.32 20.70
N ALA A 281 -7.39 -13.22 19.95
CA ALA A 281 -7.44 -12.42 18.72
C ALA A 281 -7.22 -10.91 19.00
N VAL A 282 -7.81 -10.39 20.08
CA VAL A 282 -7.67 -8.99 20.50
C VAL A 282 -6.22 -8.67 20.86
N HIS A 283 -5.57 -9.51 21.69
CA HIS A 283 -4.17 -9.32 22.05
C HIS A 283 -3.22 -9.36 20.84
N GLU A 284 -3.44 -10.28 19.89
CA GLU A 284 -2.65 -10.33 18.66
C GLU A 284 -2.83 -9.05 17.82
N THR A 285 -4.06 -8.54 17.78
CA THR A 285 -4.43 -7.33 17.03
C THR A 285 -3.84 -6.08 17.66
N LEU A 286 -3.89 -5.95 19.00
CA LEU A 286 -3.25 -4.87 19.75
C LEU A 286 -1.74 -4.84 19.49
N GLY A 287 -1.05 -5.97 19.63
CA GLY A 287 0.39 -6.03 19.38
C GLY A 287 0.76 -5.68 17.92
N THR A 288 -0.15 -5.95 16.98
CA THR A 288 0.02 -5.51 15.58
C THR A 288 -0.17 -4.00 15.43
N ALA A 289 -1.24 -3.43 16.00
CA ALA A 289 -1.52 -1.99 15.94
C ALA A 289 -0.39 -1.17 16.61
N GLU A 290 0.04 -1.55 17.82
CA GLU A 290 1.13 -0.90 18.55
C GLU A 290 2.44 -0.92 17.77
N ARG A 291 2.76 -2.06 17.15
CA ARG A 291 3.95 -2.19 16.29
C ARG A 291 3.87 -1.23 15.11
N LEU A 292 2.72 -1.16 14.44
CA LEU A 292 2.54 -0.29 13.28
C LEU A 292 2.60 1.19 13.62
N ILE A 293 2.01 1.60 14.76
CA ILE A 293 2.10 2.99 15.26
C ILE A 293 3.57 3.33 15.53
N ARG A 294 4.28 2.45 16.25
CA ARG A 294 5.71 2.64 16.54
C ARG A 294 6.58 2.67 15.28
N GLU A 295 6.23 1.90 14.25
CA GLU A 295 6.92 1.90 12.95
C GLU A 295 6.58 3.16 12.13
N ALA A 296 5.32 3.62 12.14
CA ALA A 296 4.92 4.86 11.48
C ALA A 296 5.64 6.08 12.08
N ASP A 297 5.79 6.10 13.42
CA ASP A 297 6.58 7.11 14.13
C ASP A 297 8.08 7.08 13.75
N GLN A 298 8.60 5.95 13.26
CA GLN A 298 10.01 5.80 12.87
C GLN A 298 10.30 6.13 11.40
N VAL A 299 9.30 6.34 10.54
CA VAL A 299 9.52 6.30 9.08
C VAL A 299 9.78 7.65 8.41
N PHE A 300 9.74 8.80 9.09
CA PHE A 300 10.19 10.05 8.43
C PHE A 300 10.90 11.02 9.37
N ASN A 301 12.20 10.80 9.53
CA ASN A 301 13.13 11.87 9.86
C ASN A 301 13.41 12.64 8.56
N VAL A 302 12.72 13.77 8.36
CA VAL A 302 13.06 14.66 7.25
C VAL A 302 14.01 15.75 7.73
N LEU A 303 14.98 16.10 6.90
CA LEU A 303 15.75 17.33 7.05
C LEU A 303 15.18 18.36 6.08
N VAL A 304 14.55 19.41 6.61
CA VAL A 304 13.98 20.51 5.81
C VAL A 304 14.82 21.75 6.07
N VAL A 305 15.30 22.40 5.01
CA VAL A 305 16.05 23.67 5.12
C VAL A 305 15.24 24.77 4.44
N LEU A 306 14.76 25.72 5.25
CA LEU A 306 14.02 26.90 4.84
C LEU A 306 14.98 28.08 4.83
N ASP A 307 15.54 28.37 3.65
CA ASP A 307 16.54 29.42 3.49
C ASP A 307 15.89 30.80 3.28
N ASN A 308 16.40 31.81 3.99
CA ASN A 308 16.05 33.23 3.89
C ASN A 308 14.55 33.54 4.06
N VAL A 309 13.96 33.04 5.15
CA VAL A 309 12.56 33.32 5.51
C VAL A 309 12.42 34.75 6.02
N ASP A 310 11.70 35.59 5.27
CA ASP A 310 11.56 37.02 5.53
C ASP A 310 10.16 37.43 6.04
N ARG A 311 9.20 36.49 6.06
CA ARG A 311 7.82 36.72 6.52
C ARG A 311 7.29 35.54 7.31
N LEU A 312 6.62 35.83 8.43
CA LEU A 312 5.99 34.81 9.28
C LEU A 312 5.03 33.88 8.50
N VAL A 313 4.25 34.44 7.57
CA VAL A 313 3.31 33.66 6.75
C VAL A 313 4.01 32.57 5.92
N GLN A 314 5.26 32.77 5.50
CA GLN A 314 6.02 31.74 4.78
C GLN A 314 6.38 30.58 5.72
N LEU A 315 6.81 30.90 6.94
CA LEU A 315 7.11 29.90 7.96
C LEU A 315 5.86 29.12 8.38
N GLU A 316 4.74 29.82 8.58
CA GLU A 316 3.45 29.20 8.87
C GLU A 316 2.94 28.34 7.71
N ALA A 317 3.13 28.75 6.45
CA ALA A 317 2.70 27.96 5.30
C ALA A 317 3.52 26.66 5.12
N MET A 318 4.79 26.64 5.54
CA MET A 318 5.69 25.50 5.32
C MET A 318 5.87 24.62 6.55
N ALA A 319 5.74 25.17 7.76
CA ALA A 319 6.03 24.48 9.01
C ALA A 319 5.16 25.04 10.16
N LYS A 320 3.85 25.14 9.96
CA LYS A 320 2.91 25.69 10.95
C LYS A 320 2.94 24.97 12.29
N GLU A 321 2.93 23.64 12.23
CA GLU A 321 2.72 22.76 13.38
C GLU A 321 3.76 21.64 13.38
N THR A 322 4.24 21.26 14.56
CA THR A 322 5.24 20.19 14.71
C THR A 322 4.69 18.81 14.32
N GLY A 323 3.36 18.64 14.31
CA GLY A 323 2.70 17.41 13.85
C GLY A 323 2.77 17.17 12.34
N TRP A 324 3.27 18.14 11.55
CA TRP A 324 3.47 17.96 10.12
C TRP A 324 4.68 17.08 9.79
N PHE A 325 5.57 16.85 10.77
CA PHE A 325 6.83 16.14 10.59
C PHE A 325 6.94 14.97 11.56
N GLY A 326 7.55 13.87 11.10
CA GLY A 326 7.75 12.68 11.92
C GLY A 326 8.76 12.90 13.03
N HIS A 327 8.65 12.10 14.10
CA HIS A 327 9.52 12.20 15.27
C HIS A 327 10.98 11.94 14.89
N GLY A 328 11.88 12.91 15.18
CA GLY A 328 13.30 12.88 14.77
C GLY A 328 13.63 13.68 13.51
N SER A 329 12.63 14.32 12.89
CA SER A 329 12.84 15.33 11.84
C SER A 329 13.57 16.56 12.37
N ARG A 330 14.36 17.19 11.48
CA ARG A 330 15.09 18.43 11.75
C ARG A 330 14.68 19.49 10.72
N ILE A 331 14.27 20.65 11.20
CA ILE A 331 13.92 21.79 10.33
C ILE A 331 14.93 22.89 10.64
N ILE A 332 15.63 23.35 9.61
CA ILE A 332 16.59 24.45 9.71
C ILE A 332 15.96 25.66 9.04
N VAL A 333 15.86 26.77 9.75
CA VAL A 333 15.32 28.03 9.22
C VAL A 333 16.42 29.07 9.27
N THR A 334 16.74 29.70 8.14
CA THR A 334 17.65 30.85 8.13
C THR A 334 16.82 32.13 7.93
N THR A 335 17.10 33.15 8.73
CA THR A 335 16.42 34.44 8.64
C THR A 335 17.33 35.56 9.14
N GLN A 336 17.05 36.79 8.71
CA GLN A 336 17.66 38.00 9.26
C GLN A 336 16.78 38.65 10.32
N ASP A 337 15.48 38.27 10.44
CA ASP A 337 14.56 38.86 11.40
C ASP A 337 14.19 37.89 12.53
N ARG A 338 14.83 38.07 13.68
CA ARG A 338 14.58 37.30 14.90
C ARG A 338 13.13 37.36 15.38
N LYS A 339 12.36 38.39 15.02
CA LYS A 339 10.94 38.51 15.42
C LYS A 339 10.10 37.40 14.79
N ILE A 340 10.45 36.91 13.60
CA ILE A 340 9.74 35.82 12.93
C ILE A 340 9.89 34.52 13.73
N LEU A 341 11.09 34.24 14.22
CA LEU A 341 11.38 33.06 15.04
C LEU A 341 10.63 33.08 16.37
N ASN A 342 10.65 34.23 17.04
CA ASN A 342 9.95 34.43 18.31
C ASN A 342 8.42 34.34 18.15
N ALA A 343 7.87 34.91 17.08
CA ALA A 343 6.45 34.83 16.79
C ALA A 343 5.99 33.38 16.56
N HIS A 344 6.84 32.56 15.94
CA HIS A 344 6.62 31.13 15.74
C HIS A 344 7.07 30.26 16.93
N ARG A 345 7.45 30.88 18.05
CA ARG A 345 7.86 30.23 19.31
C ARG A 345 9.05 29.27 19.18
N ILE A 346 9.98 29.57 18.28
CA ILE A 346 11.21 28.79 18.15
C ILE A 346 12.21 29.21 19.24
N THR A 347 12.68 28.26 20.04
CA THR A 347 13.56 28.53 21.19
C THR A 347 15.04 28.23 20.93
N ASP A 348 15.34 27.30 20.01
CA ASP A 348 16.71 26.83 19.73
C ASP A 348 17.36 27.68 18.62
N ILE A 349 17.74 28.91 18.96
CA ILE A 349 18.28 29.89 18.00
C ILE A 349 19.81 29.88 18.03
N TYR A 350 20.44 29.65 16.86
CA TYR A 350 21.88 29.84 16.69
C TYR A 350 22.17 31.14 15.91
N LYS A 351 22.84 32.06 16.60
CA LYS A 351 23.29 33.32 16.01
C LYS A 351 24.62 33.08 15.29
N VAL A 352 24.67 33.35 13.99
CA VAL A 352 25.93 33.26 13.26
C VAL A 352 26.74 34.51 13.58
N ASP A 353 27.92 34.31 14.17
CA ASP A 353 28.86 35.38 14.45
C ASP A 353 29.68 35.74 13.22
N PHE A 354 30.21 36.97 13.22
CA PHE A 354 31.16 37.39 12.21
C PHE A 354 32.43 36.53 12.26
N PRO A 355 33.04 36.25 11.10
CA PRO A 355 34.32 35.58 11.06
C PRO A 355 35.35 36.38 11.86
N SER A 356 36.24 35.68 12.58
CA SER A 356 37.36 36.34 13.23
C SER A 356 38.24 37.04 12.19
N ASN A 357 39.01 38.06 12.61
CA ASN A 357 39.93 38.77 11.69
C ASN A 357 40.82 37.81 10.90
N ARG A 358 41.27 36.72 11.53
CA ARG A 358 42.08 35.69 10.88
C ARG A 358 41.29 34.93 9.81
N GLU A 359 40.05 34.55 10.10
CA GLU A 359 39.17 33.86 9.14
C GLU A 359 38.75 34.78 8.01
N ALA A 360 38.47 36.05 8.30
CA ALA A 360 38.16 37.06 7.29
C ALA A 360 39.34 37.26 6.32
N ILE A 361 40.57 37.35 6.84
CA ILE A 361 41.79 37.41 6.01
C ILE A 361 41.94 36.13 5.20
N GLN A 362 41.75 34.97 5.82
CA GLN A 362 41.87 33.70 5.11
C GLN A 362 40.82 33.58 3.99
N MET A 363 39.58 33.99 4.23
CA MET A 363 38.52 34.01 3.22
C MET A 363 38.83 34.99 2.10
N PHE A 364 39.30 36.20 2.44
CA PHE A 364 39.73 37.19 1.45
C PHE A 364 40.87 36.65 0.58
N CYS A 365 41.91 36.07 1.18
CA CYS A 365 43.04 35.52 0.45
C CYS A 365 42.64 34.31 -0.40
N MET A 366 41.73 33.46 0.10
CA MET A 366 41.20 32.34 -0.68
C MET A 366 40.47 32.84 -1.94
N TYR A 367 39.74 33.95 -1.83
CA TYR A 367 39.04 34.55 -2.96
C TYR A 367 39.98 35.29 -3.93
N ALA A 368 40.91 36.10 -3.40
CA ALA A 368 41.77 36.97 -4.20
C ALA A 368 42.99 36.25 -4.79
N PHE A 369 43.58 35.30 -4.06
CA PHE A 369 44.84 34.64 -4.41
C PHE A 369 44.70 33.11 -4.55
N GLY A 370 43.53 32.53 -4.27
CA GLY A 370 43.34 31.08 -4.29
C GLY A 370 44.05 30.31 -3.16
N GLN A 371 44.59 31.02 -2.17
CA GLN A 371 45.37 30.45 -1.07
C GLN A 371 44.99 31.06 0.28
N LYS A 372 45.30 30.37 1.38
CA LYS A 372 44.88 30.74 2.75
C LYS A 372 45.64 31.92 3.35
N SER A 373 46.70 32.39 2.69
CA SER A 373 47.59 33.46 3.15
C SER A 373 47.75 34.52 2.05
N PRO A 374 48.08 35.76 2.41
CA PRO A 374 48.48 36.76 1.42
C PRO A 374 49.61 36.23 0.54
N GLU A 375 49.65 36.65 -0.72
CA GLU A 375 50.83 36.50 -1.56
C GLU A 375 51.92 37.49 -1.11
N ASP A 376 53.19 37.14 -1.32
CA ASP A 376 54.33 37.92 -0.84
C ASP A 376 54.25 39.38 -1.34
N GLY A 377 54.29 40.34 -0.42
CA GLY A 377 54.19 41.78 -0.71
C GLY A 377 52.77 42.36 -0.67
N PHE A 378 51.74 41.53 -0.49
CA PHE A 378 50.34 41.96 -0.35
C PHE A 378 49.83 41.93 1.10
N GLU A 379 50.66 41.62 2.08
CA GLU A 379 50.26 41.43 3.48
C GLU A 379 49.57 42.67 4.05
N ASN A 380 50.20 43.84 3.88
CA ASN A 380 49.67 45.11 4.37
C ASN A 380 48.34 45.47 3.71
N LEU A 381 48.21 45.21 2.40
CA LEU A 381 46.99 45.50 1.65
C LEU A 381 45.84 44.59 2.09
N VAL A 382 46.10 43.30 2.29
CA VAL A 382 45.11 42.36 2.82
C VAL A 382 44.64 42.80 4.21
N TRP A 383 45.57 43.15 5.10
CA TRP A 383 45.21 43.64 6.43
C TRP A 383 44.35 44.91 6.37
N GLU A 384 44.69 45.85 5.50
CA GLU A 384 43.96 47.12 5.35
C GLU A 384 42.56 46.92 4.76
N VAL A 385 42.44 46.15 3.67
CA VAL A 385 41.16 45.86 3.01
C VAL A 385 40.23 45.08 3.93
N THR A 386 40.76 44.06 4.63
CA THR A 386 39.94 43.25 5.56
C THR A 386 39.49 44.12 6.74
N ARG A 387 40.34 45.02 7.25
CA ARG A 387 39.97 45.96 8.33
C ARG A 387 38.91 46.97 7.90
N LEU A 388 38.96 47.47 6.67
CA LEU A 388 37.98 48.42 6.13
C LEU A 388 36.63 47.74 5.86
N ASN A 389 36.62 46.55 5.28
CA ASN A 389 35.40 45.79 5.03
C ASN A 389 34.73 45.29 6.32
N CYS A 390 35.51 44.90 7.34
CA CYS A 390 34.96 44.58 8.66
C CYS A 390 34.31 45.82 9.31
N LYS A 391 34.84 47.04 9.13
CA LYS A 391 34.24 48.28 9.68
C LYS A 391 32.87 48.65 9.09
N ILE A 392 32.62 48.31 7.81
CA ILE A 392 31.31 48.52 7.19
C ILE A 392 30.26 47.59 7.83
N GLN A 393 30.66 46.41 8.29
CA GLN A 393 29.79 45.48 9.03
C GLN A 393 29.59 45.87 10.52
N PHE A 394 30.52 46.59 11.14
CA PHE A 394 30.40 47.06 12.54
C PHE A 394 29.55 48.33 12.72
N SER A 395 29.16 49.02 11.64
CA SER A 395 28.40 50.29 11.71
C SER A 395 26.95 50.18 11.19
N GLY A 396 26.54 49.02 10.67
CA GLY A 396 25.12 48.69 10.48
C GLY A 396 24.50 48.36 11.84
N GLY A 397 23.58 49.20 12.32
CA GLY A 397 23.04 49.10 13.68
C GLY A 397 22.35 47.77 13.95
N GLU A 398 22.63 47.16 15.11
CA GLU A 398 21.92 46.14 15.92
C GLU A 398 20.89 45.14 15.29
N GLY A 399 20.81 44.97 13.97
CA GLY A 399 19.72 44.24 13.31
C GLY A 399 20.09 43.34 12.13
N ASP A 400 21.30 43.45 11.55
CA ASP A 400 21.61 42.82 10.25
C ASP A 400 22.56 41.59 10.36
N ASN A 401 22.34 40.72 11.34
CA ASN A 401 23.03 39.43 11.42
C ASN A 401 22.15 38.32 10.84
N MET A 402 22.70 37.48 9.96
CA MET A 402 22.02 36.29 9.47
C MET A 402 22.01 35.24 10.58
N GLU A 403 20.84 34.83 11.05
CA GLU A 403 20.66 33.81 12.07
C GLU A 403 20.26 32.50 11.37
N SER A 404 20.97 31.40 11.65
CA SER A 404 20.63 30.07 11.15
C SER A 404 20.16 29.23 12.32
N VAL A 405 18.91 28.77 12.30
CA VAL A 405 18.25 28.11 13.42
C VAL A 405 18.11 26.63 13.15
N CYS A 406 18.40 25.78 14.14
CA CYS A 406 18.16 24.34 14.08
C CYS A 406 17.02 23.97 15.03
N PHE A 407 15.94 23.41 14.51
CA PHE A 407 14.85 22.88 15.34
C PHE A 407 15.18 21.44 15.77
N HIS A 408 15.07 21.14 17.08
CA HIS A 408 15.08 19.78 17.61
C HIS A 408 13.77 19.49 18.33
N GLN A 409 13.04 18.46 17.92
CA GLN A 409 11.86 18.03 18.66
C GLN A 409 12.31 17.26 19.90
N ARG A 410 12.35 17.93 21.07
CA ARG A 410 12.47 17.25 22.38
C ARG A 410 11.11 16.71 22.81
N SER A 411 10.97 15.40 22.89
CA SER A 411 9.96 14.77 23.76
C SER A 411 10.45 14.85 25.21
N ILE A 412 9.55 15.26 26.11
CA ILE A 412 9.75 15.23 27.56
C ILE A 412 9.78 13.76 27.99
N SER A 413 10.95 13.12 27.95
CA SER A 413 11.36 12.00 28.83
C SER A 413 12.72 11.45 28.40
N SER A 414 13.81 12.01 28.91
CA SER A 414 15.03 11.31 29.35
C SER A 414 16.16 12.31 29.51
N GLU A 415 16.84 12.23 30.64
CA GLU A 415 18.00 13.03 31.02
C GLU A 415 19.14 12.96 29.98
N PHE A 416 19.88 14.07 29.91
CA PHE A 416 21.06 14.31 29.09
C PHE A 416 22.16 13.26 29.30
N ASP A 417 22.96 13.00 28.25
CA ASP A 417 24.37 12.66 28.40
C ASP A 417 25.21 13.66 27.60
N ASP A 418 25.85 14.57 28.33
CA ASP A 418 26.44 15.82 27.87
C ASP A 418 27.94 15.60 27.54
N SER A 419 28.24 14.81 26.50
CA SER A 419 29.64 14.45 26.19
C SER A 419 30.09 14.51 24.73
N VAL A 420 29.28 15.05 23.82
CA VAL A 420 29.67 15.15 22.39
C VAL A 420 29.71 16.61 21.92
N CYS A 421 30.50 17.45 22.59
CA CYS A 421 31.03 18.70 22.05
C CYS A 421 32.28 19.15 22.82
N SER A 422 33.32 18.31 22.81
CA SER A 422 34.68 18.75 23.16
C SER A 422 35.71 17.97 22.34
N VAL A 423 35.84 18.30 21.06
CA VAL A 423 37.00 17.88 20.26
C VAL A 423 38.08 18.96 20.39
N SER A 424 38.88 18.84 21.44
CA SER A 424 40.19 19.51 21.52
C SER A 424 41.24 18.60 20.92
N ASN A 425 41.93 19.10 19.89
CA ASN A 425 43.11 18.48 19.29
C ASN A 425 44.18 18.17 20.35
N HIS A 426 44.57 16.90 20.52
CA HIS A 426 45.96 16.54 20.84
C HIS A 426 46.32 15.09 20.51
N SER A 427 47.33 14.96 19.64
CA SER A 427 48.41 13.96 19.59
C SER A 427 48.14 12.46 19.64
N ARG A 428 48.47 11.84 18.50
CA ARG A 428 48.87 10.42 18.32
C ARG A 428 49.79 9.91 19.43
N ARG A 429 49.44 8.79 20.08
CA ARG A 429 50.39 7.72 20.47
C ARG A 429 49.70 6.43 20.94
N SER A 430 49.97 5.35 20.20
CA SER A 430 50.18 3.95 20.61
C SER A 430 49.50 3.43 21.89
N ARG A 431 48.65 2.39 21.75
CA ARG A 431 48.77 1.19 22.60
C ARG A 431 48.09 -0.05 21.98
N ARG A 432 48.90 -1.10 21.89
CA ARG A 432 48.59 -2.49 21.54
C ARG A 432 47.71 -3.18 22.61
N ASN A 433 46.98 -4.18 22.13
CA ASN A 433 46.74 -5.53 22.68
C ASN A 433 45.44 -5.88 23.44
N LYS A 434 44.89 -7.04 22.97
CA LYS A 434 44.13 -8.12 23.66
C LYS A 434 42.65 -7.81 23.96
N LYS A 435 41.63 -8.60 23.62
CA LYS A 435 41.39 -10.06 23.39
C LYS A 435 40.20 -10.17 22.41
N LYS A 436 40.21 -10.95 21.32
CA LYS A 436 39.99 -12.41 21.20
C LYS A 436 38.82 -12.96 22.04
N ARG A 437 37.63 -13.13 21.42
CA ARG A 437 36.92 -14.42 21.34
C ARG A 437 35.68 -14.42 20.43
N ARG A 438 35.79 -15.30 19.43
CA ARG A 438 34.79 -16.20 18.81
C ARG A 438 33.64 -15.62 17.97
N SER A 439 33.86 -15.77 16.67
CA SER A 439 32.85 -15.94 15.63
C SER A 439 31.99 -17.19 15.87
N GLU A 440 30.71 -17.10 15.55
CA GLU A 440 29.98 -18.21 14.94
C GLU A 440 29.08 -17.64 13.83
N ARG A 441 29.22 -18.25 12.65
CA ARG A 441 28.55 -17.87 11.41
C ARG A 441 27.15 -18.47 11.41
N SER A 442 26.14 -17.69 11.01
CA SER A 442 25.02 -18.22 10.25
C SER A 442 24.84 -17.36 8.99
N ARG A 443 24.77 -18.06 7.85
CA ARG A 443 24.60 -17.51 6.51
C ARG A 443 23.11 -17.37 6.23
N HIS A 444 22.64 -16.16 5.93
CA HIS A 444 21.50 -15.89 5.04
C HIS A 444 22.03 -14.84 4.05
N GLY A 445 22.07 -15.07 2.74
CA GLY A 445 20.95 -15.44 1.90
C GLY A 445 20.48 -14.16 1.22
N PHE A 446 20.97 -13.92 0.00
CA PHE A 446 20.79 -12.73 -0.83
C PHE A 446 19.36 -12.15 -0.77
N ARG A 447 19.23 -10.86 -0.41
CA ARG A 447 18.10 -10.01 -0.81
C ARG A 447 18.55 -9.15 -1.97
N GLN A 448 17.81 -9.21 -3.07
CA GLN A 448 17.90 -8.27 -4.19
C GLN A 448 17.62 -6.85 -3.68
N ASP A 449 18.46 -5.90 -4.11
CA ASP A 449 18.39 -4.48 -3.80
C ASP A 449 17.13 -3.83 -4.37
N SER A 450 16.42 -3.07 -3.53
CA SER A 450 15.27 -2.23 -3.90
C SER A 450 15.62 -0.98 -4.74
N PHE A 451 16.81 -0.93 -5.34
CA PHE A 451 17.23 0.18 -6.21
C PHE A 451 17.04 -0.10 -7.71
N SER A 452 16.78 -1.35 -8.12
CA SER A 452 16.56 -1.69 -9.54
C SER A 452 15.16 -1.32 -10.05
N VAL A 453 14.15 -1.30 -9.17
CA VAL A 453 12.73 -1.09 -9.54
C VAL A 453 12.37 0.40 -9.74
N LEU A 454 13.22 1.32 -9.30
CA LEU A 454 13.01 2.77 -9.49
C LEU A 454 13.61 3.30 -10.81
N LEU A 455 14.46 2.53 -11.50
CA LEU A 455 15.06 2.94 -12.77
C LEU A 455 14.18 2.57 -13.98
N GLU A 456 13.44 1.46 -13.94
CA GLU A 456 12.56 1.04 -15.05
C GLU A 456 11.30 1.94 -15.20
N ASN A 457 10.86 2.61 -14.14
CA ASN A 457 9.70 3.52 -14.21
C ASN A 457 10.03 4.93 -14.70
N ARG A 458 11.32 5.27 -14.86
CA ARG A 458 11.75 6.61 -15.28
C ARG A 458 11.84 6.76 -16.80
N GLU A 459 11.96 5.65 -17.54
CA GLU A 459 11.96 5.65 -19.01
C GLU A 459 10.54 5.65 -19.60
N GLN A 460 9.55 5.09 -18.90
CA GLN A 460 8.14 5.11 -19.36
C GLN A 460 7.48 6.49 -19.25
N LEU A 461 7.91 7.32 -18.29
CA LEU A 461 7.40 8.69 -18.13
C LEU A 461 8.01 9.72 -19.11
N ARG A 462 9.10 9.39 -19.81
CA ARG A 462 9.66 10.26 -20.87
C ARG A 462 8.94 10.11 -22.21
N GLN A 463 8.42 8.93 -22.52
CA GLN A 463 7.71 8.67 -23.79
C GLN A 463 6.30 9.29 -23.86
N TYR A 464 5.71 9.68 -22.72
CA TYR A 464 4.41 10.37 -22.69
C TYR A 464 4.49 11.89 -22.85
N SER A 465 5.68 12.51 -22.75
CA SER A 465 5.83 13.98 -22.87
C SER A 465 6.16 14.48 -24.28
N GLU A 466 6.50 13.57 -25.22
CA GLU A 466 6.93 13.94 -26.57
C GLU A 466 5.81 13.90 -27.63
N SER A 467 4.56 13.61 -27.28
CA SER A 467 3.44 13.54 -28.22
C SER A 467 2.48 14.74 -28.18
N SER A 468 2.77 15.78 -27.39
CA SER A 468 1.88 16.94 -27.25
C SER A 468 2.63 18.26 -27.39
N SER A 469 3.20 18.53 -28.57
CA SER A 469 3.51 19.89 -29.06
C SER A 469 3.96 19.86 -30.53
N SER A 470 3.00 19.80 -31.46
CA SER A 470 3.27 20.23 -32.85
C SER A 470 2.04 20.88 -33.48
N SER A 471 2.05 22.20 -33.59
CA SER A 471 1.49 23.00 -34.71
C SER A 471 1.94 24.44 -34.49
N SER A 472 3.03 24.86 -35.12
CA SER A 472 3.09 25.57 -36.42
C SER A 472 2.51 26.99 -36.38
N ILE A 473 3.33 28.01 -36.66
CA ILE A 473 3.07 29.12 -37.60
C ILE A 473 4.40 29.85 -37.88
N HIS A 474 4.59 30.18 -39.15
CA HIS A 474 5.80 30.70 -39.81
C HIS A 474 6.11 32.19 -39.58
N ASP A 475 7.40 32.51 -39.76
CA ASP A 475 8.00 33.83 -40.02
C ASP A 475 7.41 34.59 -41.23
N ARG A 476 7.38 35.94 -41.18
CA ARG A 476 8.28 36.86 -41.95
C ARG A 476 7.84 38.33 -41.98
N SER A 477 8.86 39.21 -41.94
CA SER A 477 8.99 40.58 -42.50
C SER A 477 8.14 41.73 -41.91
N GLY A 478 8.61 42.96 -41.71
CA GLY A 478 9.92 43.61 -41.88
C GLY A 478 9.83 45.12 -41.50
N THR A 479 11.00 45.80 -41.41
CA THR A 479 11.27 47.27 -41.57
C THR A 479 10.57 48.27 -40.59
N THR A 480 11.15 49.32 -39.96
CA THR A 480 12.20 50.33 -40.27
C THR A 480 12.71 51.07 -38.99
N THR A 481 14.04 51.26 -38.84
CA THR A 481 14.90 52.43 -38.44
C THR A 481 14.41 53.61 -37.50
N PRO A 482 15.28 54.58 -37.07
CA PRO A 482 16.14 54.57 -35.86
C PRO A 482 16.11 55.90 -35.04
N THR A 483 16.67 55.96 -33.81
CA THR A 483 17.39 57.12 -33.18
C THR A 483 17.68 56.84 -31.69
N GLU A 484 18.95 56.83 -31.26
CA GLU A 484 19.60 57.83 -30.35
C GLU A 484 19.11 57.77 -28.89
N ASP A 485 19.90 57.75 -27.82
CA ASP A 485 21.34 57.85 -27.58
C ASP A 485 21.59 57.57 -26.06
N ILE A 486 22.85 57.50 -25.66
CA ILE A 486 23.39 57.64 -24.28
C ILE A 486 23.72 56.36 -23.49
N CYS A 487 25.04 56.13 -23.51
CA CYS A 487 25.90 55.35 -22.65
C CYS A 487 25.72 55.60 -21.14
N GLU A 488 25.61 54.54 -20.33
CA GLU A 488 26.17 54.54 -18.96
C GLU A 488 26.53 53.12 -18.46
N LYS A 489 27.62 53.06 -17.69
CA LYS A 489 28.49 51.92 -17.33
C LYS A 489 27.80 50.74 -16.62
N PRO A 490 28.35 49.51 -16.71
CA PRO A 490 27.93 48.41 -15.84
C PRO A 490 28.47 48.61 -14.42
N LYS A 491 27.57 48.79 -13.44
CA LYS A 491 27.87 48.49 -12.04
C LYS A 491 27.81 46.97 -11.87
N SER A 492 28.98 46.35 -11.72
CA SER A 492 29.09 44.97 -11.30
C SER A 492 28.63 44.83 -9.84
N GLU A 493 27.38 44.45 -9.63
CA GLU A 493 26.94 43.90 -8.36
C GLU A 493 27.55 42.51 -8.21
N ALA A 494 28.68 42.43 -7.52
CA ALA A 494 29.23 41.17 -7.07
C ALA A 494 28.30 40.61 -5.97
N LYS A 495 27.42 39.67 -6.34
CA LYS A 495 26.70 38.82 -5.39
C LYS A 495 27.72 38.01 -4.58
N VAL A 496 27.97 38.45 -3.35
CA VAL A 496 28.69 37.66 -2.35
C VAL A 496 27.82 36.45 -2.01
N LYS A 497 28.25 35.25 -2.41
CA LYS A 497 27.66 33.99 -1.97
C LYS A 497 28.08 33.74 -0.52
N THR A 498 27.14 33.79 0.40
CA THR A 498 27.35 33.35 1.79
C THR A 498 27.24 31.83 1.83
N GLU A 499 28.35 31.13 2.08
CA GLU A 499 28.32 29.69 2.39
C GLU A 499 27.87 29.49 3.84
N ALA A 500 26.69 28.90 4.04
CA ALA A 500 26.27 28.40 5.36
C ALA A 500 26.85 27.00 5.58
N ARG A 501 27.76 26.87 6.55
CA ARG A 501 28.25 25.56 7.04
C ARG A 501 27.29 25.05 8.12
N ILE A 502 26.57 23.97 7.83
CA ILE A 502 25.78 23.24 8.80
C ILE A 502 26.74 22.34 9.61
N VAL A 503 26.85 22.59 10.92
CA VAL A 503 27.49 21.65 11.87
C VAL A 503 26.38 20.75 12.41
N CYS A 504 26.50 19.44 12.14
CA CYS A 504 25.47 18.41 12.36
C CYS A 504 25.20 18.05 13.82
#